data_AF-A0A962KEA3-F1
#
_entry.id   AF-A0A962KEA3-F1
#
_cell.length_a   1.000
_cell.length_b   1.000
_cell.length_c   1.000
_cell.angle_alpha   90.00
_cell.angle_beta   90.00
_cell.angle_gamma   90.00
#
_symmetry.space_group_name_H-M   'P 1'
#
loop_
_entity.id
_entity.type
_entity.pdbx_description
1 polymer ?
#
loop_
_entity_poly.entity_id
_entity_poly.type
_entity_poly.pdbx_seq_one_letter_code
_entity_poly.pdbx_strand_id
1 'polypeptide(L)'
;LQEGKVVLEQHLGRINELVGADKLEWHFNRAKESMTNAVAFGAAAAIAIFFQGLKLDLRRLRDEMEAAEQTAKKIYQRYMQQTEQQLQVGQGVVDIEAFITEFTELEKQAAPYKNRFGNLMSNQEKVFEHFFDTLAREARNVYEKAREEAARWCKQVLVPLMQQTLEAKKRIDDQLKRLDHLQMIDATRDTRLIEIKHQLEELKHQEDFLQEVAFCLQPVELS
;
A
#
# COMPACT_ATOMS: atom_id res chain seq x y z
N LEU A 1 7.21 -9.42 3.17
CA LEU A 1 5.86 -8.83 2.95
C LEU A 1 5.77 -7.41 3.49
N GLN A 2 6.15 -7.14 4.75
CA GLN A 2 6.20 -5.77 5.29
C GLN A 2 7.03 -4.81 4.44
N GLU A 3 8.24 -5.21 4.01
CA GLU A 3 9.08 -4.41 3.12
C GLU A 3 8.37 -4.08 1.79
N GLY A 4 7.71 -5.07 1.17
CA GLY A 4 6.98 -4.87 -0.08
C GLY A 4 5.80 -3.90 0.05
N LYS A 5 5.10 -3.95 1.19
CA LYS A 5 4.03 -2.99 1.51
C LYS A 5 4.59 -1.56 1.62
N VAL A 6 5.69 -1.37 2.35
CA VAL A 6 6.32 -0.05 2.53
C VAL A 6 6.75 0.54 1.19
N VAL A 7 7.33 -0.27 0.30
CA VAL A 7 7.75 0.21 -1.03
C VAL A 7 6.54 0.62 -1.89
N LEU A 8 5.43 -0.11 -1.85
CA LEU A 8 4.20 0.28 -2.56
C LEU A 8 3.52 1.52 -1.96
N GLU A 9 3.58 1.72 -0.64
CA GLU A 9 3.14 2.96 0.01
C GLU A 9 4.01 4.16 -0.40
N GLN A 10 5.32 3.97 -0.60
CA GLN A 10 6.21 5.00 -1.14
C GLN A 10 5.82 5.39 -2.57
N HIS A 11 5.48 4.43 -3.44
CA HIS A 11 4.96 4.70 -4.78
C HIS A 11 3.67 5.55 -4.73
N LEU A 12 2.75 5.24 -3.81
CA LEU A 12 1.53 6.05 -3.61
C LEU A 12 1.85 7.49 -3.15
N GLY A 13 2.85 7.66 -2.29
CA GLY A 13 3.35 8.98 -1.89
C GLY A 13 3.87 9.77 -3.09
N ARG A 14 4.73 9.16 -3.90
CA ARG A 14 5.31 9.77 -5.10
C ARG A 14 4.28 10.13 -6.16
N ILE A 15 3.25 9.31 -6.37
CA ILE A 15 2.13 9.64 -7.27
C ILE A 15 1.47 10.96 -6.85
N ASN A 16 1.25 11.16 -5.55
CA ASN A 16 0.67 12.40 -5.03
C ASN A 16 1.62 13.61 -5.17
N GLU A 17 2.93 13.41 -5.06
CA GLU A 17 3.91 14.48 -5.27
C GLU A 17 4.04 14.85 -6.76
N LEU A 18 3.99 13.85 -7.65
CA LEU A 18 4.16 14.05 -9.08
C LEU A 18 2.96 14.73 -9.71
N VAL A 19 1.75 14.40 -9.26
CA VAL A 19 0.47 14.83 -9.87
C VAL A 19 -0.48 15.40 -8.80
N GLY A 20 0.07 16.13 -7.82
CA GLY A 20 -0.70 16.74 -6.74
C GLY A 20 -1.42 18.03 -7.13
N ALA A 21 -2.47 18.36 -6.39
CA ALA A 21 -3.24 19.60 -6.58
C ALA A 21 -2.35 20.85 -6.50
N ASP A 22 -1.38 20.88 -5.59
CA ASP A 22 -0.44 21.99 -5.43
C ASP A 22 0.41 22.21 -6.68
N LYS A 23 0.75 21.14 -7.39
CA LYS A 23 1.60 21.18 -8.57
C LYS A 23 0.82 21.63 -9.81
N LEU A 24 -0.43 21.18 -9.94
CA LEU A 24 -1.36 21.72 -10.92
C LEU A 24 -1.58 23.22 -10.70
N GLU A 25 -1.79 23.64 -9.45
CA GLU A 25 -1.99 25.04 -9.08
C GLU A 25 -0.73 25.87 -9.36
N TRP A 26 0.46 25.31 -9.15
CA TRP A 26 1.72 25.94 -9.58
C TRP A 26 1.78 26.13 -11.10
N HIS A 27 1.41 25.12 -11.89
CA HIS A 27 1.36 25.25 -13.35
C HIS A 27 0.37 26.34 -13.79
N PHE A 28 -0.79 26.42 -13.13
CA PHE A 28 -1.81 27.44 -13.40
C PHE A 28 -1.31 28.85 -13.09
N ASN A 29 -0.78 29.08 -11.89
CA ASN A 29 -0.28 30.39 -11.49
C ASN A 29 0.89 30.85 -12.36
N ARG A 30 1.82 29.93 -12.68
CA ARG A 30 2.94 30.23 -13.57
C ARG A 30 2.47 30.62 -14.98
N ALA A 31 1.46 29.93 -15.51
CA ALA A 31 0.89 30.27 -16.81
C ALA A 31 0.22 31.64 -16.79
N LYS A 32 -0.57 31.93 -15.74
CA LYS A 32 -1.23 33.22 -15.54
C LYS A 32 -0.24 34.38 -15.42
N GLU A 33 0.78 34.26 -14.58
CA GLU A 33 1.86 35.26 -14.44
C GLU A 33 2.59 35.50 -15.76
N SER A 34 2.89 34.43 -16.50
CA SER A 34 3.53 34.53 -17.81
C SER A 34 2.62 35.19 -18.85
N MET A 35 1.30 35.17 -18.68
CA MET A 35 0.34 35.83 -19.55
C MET A 35 0.20 37.32 -19.19
N THR A 36 0.12 37.67 -17.91
CA THR A 36 0.00 39.07 -17.45
C THR A 36 1.23 39.91 -17.82
N ASN A 37 2.42 39.30 -17.81
CA ASN A 37 3.67 40.00 -18.11
C ASN A 37 4.01 40.05 -19.62
N ALA A 38 3.21 39.45 -20.49
CA ALA A 38 3.55 39.24 -21.89
C ALA A 38 2.62 39.96 -22.88
N VAL A 39 3.21 40.52 -23.93
CA VAL A 39 2.50 40.95 -25.15
C VAL A 39 1.83 39.72 -25.81
N ALA A 40 0.82 39.91 -26.66
CA ALA A 40 0.02 38.86 -27.33
C ALA A 40 0.79 37.61 -27.83
N PHE A 41 2.05 37.76 -28.27
CA PHE A 41 2.92 36.64 -28.67
C PHE A 41 3.36 35.75 -27.49
N GLY A 42 3.56 36.29 -26.29
CA GLY A 42 3.97 35.51 -25.11
C GLY A 42 2.81 34.77 -24.43
N ALA A 43 1.57 35.24 -24.57
CA ALA A 43 0.37 34.52 -24.14
C ALA A 43 0.24 33.14 -24.82
N ALA A 44 0.54 33.12 -26.12
CA ALA A 44 0.59 31.93 -26.95
C ALA A 44 1.69 30.93 -26.52
N ALA A 45 2.83 31.46 -26.05
CA ALA A 45 3.92 30.66 -25.49
C ALA A 45 3.59 30.13 -24.08
N ALA A 46 2.92 30.94 -23.24
CA ALA A 46 2.51 30.56 -21.89
C ALA A 46 1.59 29.33 -21.88
N ILE A 47 0.60 29.28 -22.80
CA ILE A 47 -0.28 28.12 -22.97
C ILE A 47 0.51 26.87 -23.39
N ALA A 48 1.47 27.01 -24.31
CA ALA A 48 2.30 25.88 -24.74
C ALA A 48 3.17 25.34 -23.58
N ILE A 49 3.78 26.23 -22.80
CA ILE A 49 4.57 25.87 -21.61
C ILE A 49 3.68 25.19 -20.56
N PHE A 50 2.45 25.67 -20.37
CA PHE A 50 1.47 25.07 -19.48
C PHE A 50 1.18 23.61 -19.86
N PHE A 51 0.76 23.35 -21.09
CA PHE A 51 0.48 21.99 -21.56
C PHE A 51 1.73 21.10 -21.56
N GLN A 52 2.89 21.65 -21.92
CA GLN A 52 4.15 20.90 -21.84
C GLN A 52 4.46 20.47 -20.40
N GLY A 53 4.20 21.33 -19.42
CA GLY A 53 4.32 21.03 -18.00
C GLY A 53 3.41 19.89 -17.55
N LEU A 54 2.12 19.97 -17.87
CA LEU A 54 1.15 18.94 -17.51
C LEU A 54 1.47 17.58 -18.16
N LYS A 55 1.86 17.58 -19.43
CA LYS A 55 2.29 16.36 -20.14
C LYS A 55 3.56 15.77 -19.53
N LEU A 56 4.50 16.60 -19.06
CA LEU A 56 5.71 16.13 -18.39
C LEU A 56 5.38 15.47 -17.05
N ASP A 57 4.45 16.04 -16.29
CA ASP A 57 3.98 15.45 -15.02
C ASP A 57 3.33 14.09 -15.25
N LEU A 58 2.44 13.97 -16.26
CA LEU A 58 1.83 12.68 -16.59
C LEU A 58 2.84 11.66 -17.12
N ARG A 59 3.87 12.06 -17.86
CA ARG A 59 4.94 11.13 -18.27
C ARG A 59 5.69 10.59 -17.05
N ARG A 60 5.98 11.44 -16.07
CA ARG A 60 6.59 11.00 -14.80
C ARG A 60 5.65 10.10 -14.02
N LEU A 61 4.35 10.40 -14.02
CA LEU A 61 3.33 9.53 -13.41
C LEU A 61 3.32 8.14 -14.07
N ARG A 62 3.35 8.08 -15.40
CA ARG A 62 3.42 6.83 -16.16
C ARG A 62 4.66 6.02 -15.74
N ASP A 63 5.84 6.65 -15.73
CA ASP A 63 7.09 5.98 -15.35
C ASP A 63 7.02 5.43 -13.91
N GLU A 64 6.43 6.20 -12.98
CA GLU A 64 6.23 5.77 -11.59
C GLU A 64 5.21 4.63 -11.48
N MET A 65 4.15 4.65 -12.28
CA MET A 65 3.13 3.59 -12.34
C MET A 65 3.72 2.28 -12.88
N GLU A 66 4.54 2.34 -13.93
CA GLU A 66 5.27 1.18 -14.45
C GLU A 66 6.23 0.60 -13.40
N ALA A 67 6.94 1.45 -12.67
CA ALA A 67 7.82 1.02 -11.57
C ALA A 67 7.02 0.35 -10.44
N ALA A 68 5.88 0.94 -10.06
CA ALA A 68 4.99 0.38 -9.04
C ALA A 68 4.42 -0.98 -9.47
N GLU A 69 4.05 -1.14 -10.74
CA GLU A 69 3.56 -2.40 -11.31
C GLU A 69 4.63 -3.49 -11.28
N GLN A 70 5.86 -3.16 -11.68
CA GLN A 70 6.98 -4.12 -11.62
C GLN A 70 7.28 -4.54 -10.18
N THR A 71 7.26 -3.61 -9.24
CA THR A 71 7.45 -3.89 -7.81
C THR A 71 6.34 -4.80 -7.30
N ALA A 72 5.07 -4.50 -7.60
CA ALA A 72 3.94 -5.35 -7.25
C ALA A 72 4.11 -6.77 -7.82
N LYS A 73 4.40 -6.90 -9.12
CA LYS A 73 4.64 -8.20 -9.78
C LYS A 73 5.71 -9.02 -9.06
N LYS A 74 6.84 -8.41 -8.71
CA LYS A 74 7.93 -9.08 -7.97
C LYS A 74 7.48 -9.55 -6.58
N ILE A 75 6.73 -8.72 -5.86
CA ILE A 75 6.18 -9.08 -4.54
C ILE A 75 5.23 -10.28 -4.67
N TYR A 76 4.30 -10.23 -5.63
CA TYR A 76 3.35 -11.32 -5.88
C TYR A 76 4.04 -12.61 -6.32
N GLN A 77 5.02 -12.54 -7.22
CA GLN A 77 5.80 -13.71 -7.64
C GLN A 77 6.53 -14.36 -6.46
N ARG A 78 7.23 -13.56 -5.64
CA ARG A 78 7.92 -14.07 -4.45
C ARG A 78 6.94 -14.72 -3.48
N TYR A 79 5.74 -14.16 -3.34
CA TYR A 79 4.72 -14.72 -2.47
C TYR A 79 4.16 -16.04 -3.00
N MET A 80 3.81 -16.10 -4.29
CA MET A 80 3.31 -17.33 -4.93
C MET A 80 4.30 -18.49 -4.80
N GLN A 81 5.61 -18.22 -4.91
CA GLN A 81 6.66 -19.20 -4.70
C GLN A 81 6.72 -19.74 -3.25
N GLN A 82 6.28 -18.95 -2.27
CA GLN A 82 6.38 -19.28 -0.85
C GLN A 82 5.12 -19.96 -0.30
N THR A 83 3.96 -19.78 -0.93
CA THR A 83 2.67 -20.13 -0.30
C THR A 83 1.81 -21.09 -1.13
N GLU A 84 2.22 -21.51 -2.33
CA GLU A 84 1.44 -22.32 -3.30
C GLU A 84 0.06 -21.73 -3.68
N GLN A 85 -0.33 -20.61 -3.06
CA GLN A 85 -1.57 -19.89 -3.27
C GLN A 85 -1.45 -18.98 -4.49
N GLN A 86 -2.44 -19.09 -5.38
CA GLN A 86 -2.59 -18.16 -6.49
C GLN A 86 -3.31 -16.91 -6.00
N LEU A 87 -2.56 -15.83 -5.80
CA LEU A 87 -3.13 -14.48 -5.70
C LEU A 87 -3.43 -13.94 -7.09
N GLN A 88 -4.70 -13.59 -7.34
CA GLN A 88 -5.04 -12.78 -8.51
C GLN A 88 -4.59 -11.35 -8.25
N VAL A 89 -3.61 -10.88 -9.03
CA VAL A 89 -3.25 -9.46 -9.04
C VAL A 89 -4.42 -8.69 -9.65
N GLY A 90 -4.86 -7.65 -8.95
CA GLY A 90 -5.95 -6.78 -9.40
C GLY A 90 -5.75 -6.26 -10.82
N GLN A 91 -6.88 -6.08 -11.48
CA GLN A 91 -7.10 -5.79 -12.90
C GLN A 91 -6.35 -4.58 -13.47
N GLY A 92 -6.29 -4.54 -14.82
CA GLY A 92 -6.09 -3.37 -15.70
C GLY A 92 -4.99 -2.38 -15.31
N VAL A 93 -3.88 -2.37 -16.06
CA VAL A 93 -2.90 -1.28 -15.98
C VAL A 93 -3.59 0.04 -16.33
N VAL A 94 -3.36 1.08 -15.53
CA VAL A 94 -3.89 2.42 -15.81
C VAL A 94 -3.22 2.94 -17.08
N ASP A 95 -4.02 3.27 -18.09
CA ASP A 95 -3.51 3.82 -19.34
C ASP A 95 -3.24 5.33 -19.20
N ILE A 96 -2.07 5.67 -18.66
CA ILE A 96 -1.65 7.07 -18.52
C ILE A 96 -1.45 7.75 -19.88
N GLU A 97 -1.15 7.00 -20.95
CA GLU A 97 -0.97 7.54 -22.30
C GLU A 97 -2.27 8.08 -22.88
N ALA A 98 -3.42 7.51 -22.53
CA ALA A 98 -4.72 8.05 -22.90
C ALA A 98 -4.90 9.49 -22.39
N PHE A 99 -4.51 9.78 -21.14
CA PHE A 99 -4.60 11.14 -20.58
C PHE A 99 -3.59 12.11 -21.20
N ILE A 100 -2.38 11.65 -21.55
CA ILE A 100 -1.39 12.46 -22.29
C ILE A 100 -1.94 12.83 -23.68
N THR A 101 -2.63 11.88 -24.32
CA THR A 101 -3.29 12.09 -25.62
C THR A 101 -4.44 13.10 -25.47
N GLU A 102 -5.25 12.99 -24.42
CA GLU A 102 -6.32 13.94 -24.11
C GLU A 102 -5.77 15.37 -23.93
N PHE A 103 -4.66 15.55 -23.22
CA PHE A 103 -3.97 16.84 -23.13
C PHE A 103 -3.47 17.37 -24.48
N THR A 104 -3.02 16.47 -25.36
CA THR A 104 -2.57 16.84 -26.71
C THR A 104 -3.75 17.32 -27.56
N GLU A 105 -4.92 16.71 -27.42
CA GLU A 105 -6.14 17.15 -28.09
C GLU A 105 -6.66 18.47 -27.52
N LEU A 106 -6.62 18.67 -26.19
CA LEU A 106 -6.96 19.96 -25.58
C LEU A 106 -6.02 21.10 -26.06
N GLU A 107 -4.72 20.82 -26.18
CA GLU A 107 -3.76 21.80 -26.72
C GLU A 107 -4.06 22.15 -28.20
N LYS A 108 -4.40 21.15 -29.02
CA LYS A 108 -4.82 21.38 -30.42
C LYS A 108 -6.09 22.21 -30.50
N GLN A 109 -7.08 21.94 -29.65
CA GLN A 109 -8.33 22.71 -29.57
C GLN A 109 -8.07 24.16 -29.14
N ALA A 110 -7.04 24.41 -28.33
CA ALA A 110 -6.61 25.74 -27.93
C ALA A 110 -5.81 26.50 -29.03
N ALA A 111 -5.27 25.82 -30.04
CA ALA A 111 -4.39 26.42 -31.05
C ALA A 111 -5.03 27.52 -31.92
N PRO A 112 -6.31 27.42 -32.37
CA PRO A 112 -6.96 28.50 -33.12
C PRO A 112 -7.10 29.79 -32.30
N TYR A 113 -7.35 29.64 -31.00
CA TYR A 113 -7.47 30.75 -30.07
C TYR A 113 -6.11 31.41 -29.84
N LYS A 114 -5.05 30.61 -29.66
CA LYS A 114 -3.66 31.07 -29.60
C LYS A 114 -3.28 32.00 -30.77
N ASN A 115 -3.66 31.62 -31.98
CA ASN A 115 -3.38 32.42 -33.19
C ASN A 115 -4.25 33.68 -33.30
N ARG A 116 -5.50 33.62 -32.82
CA ARG A 116 -6.43 34.76 -32.80
C ARG A 116 -5.97 35.84 -31.82
N PHE A 117 -5.51 35.44 -30.63
CA PHE A 117 -5.05 36.38 -29.60
C PHE A 117 -3.72 37.03 -29.98
N GLY A 118 -2.80 36.31 -30.64
CA GLY A 118 -1.57 36.86 -31.19
C GLY A 118 -1.79 38.03 -32.18
N ASN A 119 -2.96 38.09 -32.82
CA ASN A 119 -3.33 39.10 -33.82
C ASN A 119 -4.25 40.20 -33.27
N LEU A 120 -4.72 40.10 -32.02
CA LEU A 120 -5.64 41.07 -31.41
C LEU A 120 -4.86 42.14 -30.63
N MET A 121 -4.94 43.39 -31.10
CA MET A 121 -4.45 44.56 -30.38
C MET A 121 -5.25 44.76 -29.07
N SER A 122 -4.58 44.55 -27.93
CA SER A 122 -4.73 45.17 -26.60
C SER A 122 -6.09 45.25 -25.86
N ASN A 123 -7.26 44.99 -26.46
CA ASN A 123 -8.56 45.30 -25.84
C ASN A 123 -9.44 44.08 -25.46
N GLN A 124 -8.90 42.85 -25.47
CA GLN A 124 -9.67 41.64 -25.15
C GLN A 124 -9.08 40.77 -24.02
N GLU A 125 -8.36 41.37 -23.06
CA GLU A 125 -7.79 40.67 -21.90
C GLU A 125 -8.83 39.82 -21.15
N LYS A 126 -10.02 40.38 -20.89
CA LYS A 126 -11.11 39.66 -20.20
C LYS A 126 -11.62 38.43 -20.95
N VAL A 127 -11.63 38.47 -22.28
CA VAL A 127 -12.06 37.33 -23.11
C VAL A 127 -11.00 36.22 -23.05
N PHE A 128 -9.73 36.62 -23.05
CA PHE A 128 -8.61 35.71 -22.95
C PHE A 128 -8.51 35.05 -21.56
N GLU A 129 -8.72 35.82 -20.49
CA GLU A 129 -8.80 35.29 -19.11
C GLU A 129 -9.91 34.24 -18.98
N HIS A 130 -11.12 34.53 -19.47
CA HIS A 130 -12.23 33.56 -19.42
C HIS A 130 -11.98 32.30 -20.26
N PHE A 131 -11.34 32.45 -21.42
CA PHE A 131 -10.89 31.32 -22.23
C PHE A 131 -9.87 30.47 -21.46
N PHE A 132 -8.87 31.10 -20.85
CA PHE A 132 -7.85 30.40 -20.08
C PHE A 132 -8.42 29.71 -18.84
N ASP A 133 -9.36 30.33 -18.13
CA ASP A 133 -10.05 29.71 -17.00
C ASP A 133 -10.84 28.46 -17.43
N THR A 134 -11.48 28.52 -18.62
CA THR A 134 -12.19 27.36 -19.18
C THR A 134 -11.23 26.23 -19.54
N LEU A 135 -10.14 26.56 -20.23
CA LEU A 135 -9.09 25.63 -20.61
C LEU A 135 -8.42 24.99 -19.38
N ALA A 136 -8.15 25.78 -18.34
CA ALA A 136 -7.58 25.33 -17.09
C ALA A 136 -8.53 24.40 -16.33
N ARG A 137 -9.84 24.64 -16.39
CA ARG A 137 -10.85 23.74 -15.82
C ARG A 137 -10.86 22.38 -16.52
N GLU A 138 -10.80 22.35 -17.84
CA GLU A 138 -10.70 21.10 -18.60
C GLU A 138 -9.40 20.36 -18.29
N ALA A 139 -8.28 21.08 -18.30
CA ALA A 139 -6.98 20.54 -17.92
C ALA A 139 -6.98 19.94 -16.50
N ARG A 140 -7.59 20.64 -15.52
CA ARG A 140 -7.76 20.15 -14.14
C ARG A 140 -8.54 18.85 -14.09
N ASN A 141 -9.62 18.73 -14.86
CA ASN A 141 -10.41 17.50 -14.89
C ASN A 141 -9.59 16.30 -15.40
N VAL A 142 -8.80 16.48 -16.47
CA VAL A 142 -7.93 15.40 -17.00
C VAL A 142 -6.85 15.03 -15.99
N TYR A 143 -6.20 16.04 -15.40
CA TYR A 143 -5.13 15.85 -14.42
C TYR A 143 -5.61 15.09 -13.16
N GLU A 144 -6.73 15.51 -12.57
CA GLU A 144 -7.29 14.86 -11.39
C GLU A 144 -7.80 13.45 -11.69
N LYS A 145 -8.40 13.20 -12.87
CA LYS A 145 -8.79 11.84 -13.27
C LYS A 145 -7.58 10.91 -13.35
N ALA A 146 -6.50 11.33 -14.01
CA ALA A 146 -5.27 10.54 -14.12
C ALA A 146 -4.69 10.22 -12.73
N ARG A 147 -4.65 11.23 -11.84
CA ARG A 147 -4.21 11.08 -10.45
C ARG A 147 -5.09 10.10 -9.66
N GLU A 148 -6.41 10.28 -9.72
CA GLU A 148 -7.36 9.43 -9.01
C GLU A 148 -7.27 7.98 -9.47
N GLU A 149 -7.13 7.74 -10.78
CA GLU A 149 -7.01 6.41 -11.34
C GLU A 149 -5.70 5.73 -10.94
N ALA A 150 -4.58 6.44 -11.02
CA ALA A 150 -3.28 5.97 -10.54
C ALA A 150 -3.32 5.63 -9.03
N ALA A 151 -3.85 6.53 -8.20
CA ALA A 151 -3.96 6.32 -6.76
C ALA A 151 -4.91 5.16 -6.42
N ARG A 152 -6.02 5.03 -7.15
CA ARG A 152 -6.98 3.92 -7.00
C ARG A 152 -6.31 2.60 -7.31
N TRP A 153 -5.58 2.51 -8.42
CA TRP A 153 -4.86 1.30 -8.80
C TRP A 153 -3.84 0.89 -7.73
N CYS A 154 -3.01 1.83 -7.24
CA CYS A 154 -2.04 1.54 -6.17
C CYS A 154 -2.73 1.01 -4.90
N LYS A 155 -3.85 1.59 -4.50
CA LYS A 155 -4.63 1.12 -3.35
C LYS A 155 -5.20 -0.28 -3.58
N GLN A 156 -5.75 -0.55 -4.76
CA GLN A 156 -6.33 -1.86 -5.11
C GLN A 156 -5.26 -2.96 -5.14
N VAL A 157 -4.08 -2.68 -5.70
CA VAL A 157 -2.95 -3.60 -5.73
C VAL A 157 -2.45 -3.98 -4.33
N LEU A 158 -2.62 -3.09 -3.35
CA LEU A 158 -2.25 -3.34 -1.95
C LEU A 158 -3.25 -4.21 -1.19
N VAL A 159 -4.54 -4.24 -1.58
CA VAL A 159 -5.60 -4.91 -0.80
C VAL A 159 -5.30 -6.40 -0.56
N PRO A 160 -4.96 -7.22 -1.56
CA PRO A 160 -4.69 -8.64 -1.34
C PRO A 160 -3.49 -8.87 -0.41
N LEU A 161 -2.46 -8.01 -0.52
CA LEU A 161 -1.27 -8.07 0.35
C LEU A 161 -1.61 -7.74 1.81
N MET A 162 -2.52 -6.78 2.04
CA MET A 162 -3.02 -6.45 3.37
C MET A 162 -3.84 -7.60 3.98
N GLN A 163 -4.75 -8.18 3.20
CA GLN A 163 -5.54 -9.34 3.64
C GLN A 163 -4.64 -10.51 4.03
N GLN A 164 -3.63 -10.84 3.22
CA GLN A 164 -2.70 -11.91 3.53
C GLN A 164 -1.85 -11.63 4.78
N THR A 165 -1.43 -10.38 4.98
CA THR A 165 -0.70 -10.00 6.19
C THR A 165 -1.57 -10.20 7.44
N LEU A 166 -2.86 -9.86 7.36
CA LEU A 166 -3.81 -10.07 8.45
C LEU A 166 -4.02 -11.56 8.75
N GLU A 167 -4.18 -12.38 7.71
CA GLU A 167 -4.32 -13.84 7.85
C GLU A 167 -3.07 -14.48 8.46
N ALA A 168 -1.88 -14.07 8.00
CA ALA A 168 -0.61 -14.55 8.54
C ALA A 168 -0.48 -14.22 10.04
N LYS A 169 -0.85 -12.99 10.44
CA LYS A 169 -0.89 -12.61 11.86
C LYS A 169 -1.84 -13.52 12.65
N LYS A 170 -3.06 -13.74 12.15
CA LYS A 170 -4.03 -14.62 12.81
C LYS A 170 -3.49 -16.04 12.99
N ARG A 171 -2.80 -16.59 11.97
CA ARG A 171 -2.15 -17.91 12.07
C ARG A 171 -1.09 -17.94 13.19
N ILE A 172 -0.26 -16.90 13.30
CA ILE A 172 0.74 -16.77 14.38
C ILE A 172 0.06 -16.68 15.74
N ASP A 173 -0.98 -15.84 15.88
CA ASP A 173 -1.74 -15.69 17.13
C ASP A 173 -2.38 -17.03 17.57
N ASP A 174 -2.90 -17.81 16.62
CA ASP A 174 -3.45 -19.14 16.90
C ASP A 174 -2.36 -20.17 17.27
N GLN A 175 -1.17 -20.06 16.66
CA GLN A 175 -0.01 -20.88 17.04
C GLN A 175 0.47 -20.57 18.47
N LEU A 176 0.54 -19.29 18.84
CA LEU A 176 0.90 -18.86 20.21
C LEU A 176 -0.08 -19.41 21.25
N LYS A 177 -1.38 -19.31 21.00
CA LYS A 177 -2.40 -19.91 21.90
C LYS A 177 -2.23 -21.41 22.08
N ARG A 178 -1.84 -22.13 21.01
CA ARG A 178 -1.56 -23.57 21.10
C ARG A 178 -0.32 -23.84 21.93
N LEU A 179 0.73 -23.04 21.79
CA LEU A 179 1.94 -23.14 22.61
C LEU A 179 1.65 -22.88 24.09
N ASP A 180 0.87 -21.84 24.41
CA ASP A 180 0.46 -21.56 25.78
C ASP A 180 -0.34 -22.72 26.38
N HIS A 181 -1.27 -23.28 25.61
CA HIS A 181 -2.03 -24.46 26.03
C HIS A 181 -1.14 -25.69 26.26
N LEU A 182 -0.12 -25.92 25.41
CA LEU A 182 0.86 -27.00 25.60
C LEU A 182 1.71 -26.79 26.85
N GLN A 183 2.17 -25.56 27.12
CA GLN A 183 2.89 -25.23 28.34
C GLN A 183 2.04 -25.48 29.60
N MET A 184 0.74 -25.18 29.55
CA MET A 184 -0.18 -25.46 30.65
C MET A 184 -0.36 -26.97 30.87
N ILE A 185 -0.41 -27.77 29.80
CA ILE A 185 -0.42 -29.24 29.90
C ILE A 185 0.87 -29.73 30.55
N ASP A 186 2.04 -29.24 30.12
CA ASP A 186 3.33 -29.66 30.67
C ASP A 186 3.45 -29.31 32.16
N ALA A 187 3.05 -28.11 32.58
CA ALA A 187 3.00 -27.74 33.99
C ALA A 187 2.06 -28.63 34.82
N THR A 188 0.91 -28.98 34.25
CA THR A 188 -0.03 -29.93 34.88
C THR A 188 0.57 -31.34 34.97
N ARG A 189 1.32 -31.77 33.95
CA ARG A 189 2.01 -33.06 33.91
C ARG A 189 3.07 -33.14 35.01
N ASP A 190 3.88 -32.10 35.16
CA ASP A 190 4.93 -32.04 36.18
C ASP A 190 4.34 -32.08 37.60
N THR A 191 3.22 -31.38 37.82
CA THR A 191 2.49 -31.42 39.10
C THR A 191 2.00 -32.83 39.43
N ARG A 192 1.37 -33.53 38.47
CA ARG A 192 0.93 -34.93 38.66
C ARG A 192 2.09 -35.88 38.92
N LEU A 193 3.24 -35.65 38.30
CA LEU A 193 4.42 -36.49 38.48
C LEU A 193 4.99 -36.37 39.90
N ILE A 194 4.94 -35.16 40.49
CA ILE A 194 5.28 -34.93 41.90
C ILE A 194 4.28 -35.66 42.82
N GLU A 195 2.98 -35.54 42.55
CA GLU A 195 1.93 -36.19 43.34
C GLU A 195 2.06 -37.73 43.32
N ILE A 196 2.33 -38.33 42.15
CA ILE A 196 2.57 -39.76 42.02
C ILE A 196 3.84 -40.19 42.77
N LYS A 197 4.92 -39.40 42.70
CA LYS A 197 6.14 -39.68 43.48
C LYS A 197 5.87 -39.70 44.98
N HIS A 198 5.08 -38.75 45.46
CA HIS A 198 4.71 -38.70 46.87
C HIS A 198 3.87 -39.92 47.29
N GLN A 199 2.88 -40.31 46.47
CA GLN A 199 2.09 -41.53 46.71
C GLN A 199 2.96 -42.80 46.71
N LEU A 200 3.97 -42.88 45.83
CA LEU A 200 4.92 -44.00 45.82
C LEU A 200 5.75 -44.05 47.11
N GLU A 201 6.19 -42.90 47.63
CA GLU A 201 6.91 -42.82 48.91
C GLU A 201 6.04 -43.26 50.08
N GLU A 202 4.77 -42.83 50.13
CA GLU A 202 3.82 -43.27 51.16
C GLU A 202 3.56 -44.78 51.11
N LEU A 203 3.32 -45.34 49.92
CA LEU A 203 3.11 -46.78 49.75
C LEU A 203 4.34 -47.59 50.19
N LYS A 204 5.54 -47.08 49.90
CA LYS A 204 6.79 -47.71 50.34
C LYS A 204 6.91 -47.69 51.87
N HIS A 205 6.58 -46.57 52.51
CA HIS A 205 6.54 -46.49 53.97
C HIS A 205 5.52 -47.46 54.58
N GLN A 206 4.36 -47.65 53.95
CA GLN A 206 3.37 -48.63 54.38
C GLN A 206 3.88 -50.06 54.22
N GLU A 207 4.57 -50.37 53.12
CA GLU A 207 5.21 -51.67 52.90
C GLU A 207 6.26 -51.96 53.97
N ASP A 208 7.16 -51.01 54.23
CA ASP A 208 8.21 -51.15 55.27
C ASP A 208 7.59 -51.37 56.65
N PHE A 209 6.53 -50.62 56.99
CA PHE A 209 5.79 -50.79 58.25
C PHE A 209 5.13 -52.18 58.34
N LEU A 210 4.50 -52.65 57.26
CA LEU A 210 3.89 -53.98 57.23
C LEU A 210 4.94 -55.09 57.34
N GLN A 211 6.12 -54.91 56.75
CA GLN A 211 7.25 -55.83 56.92
C GLN A 211 7.74 -55.85 58.38
N GLU A 212 7.84 -54.69 59.03
CA GLU A 212 8.21 -54.58 60.44
C GLU A 212 7.17 -55.25 61.35
N VAL A 213 5.87 -55.00 61.12
CA VAL A 213 4.78 -55.67 61.84
C VAL A 213 4.79 -57.17 61.61
N ALA A 214 5.01 -57.62 60.37
CA ALA A 214 5.12 -59.04 60.05
C ALA A 214 6.31 -59.70 60.77
N PHE A 215 7.44 -59.00 60.91
CA PHE A 215 8.59 -59.44 61.68
C PHE A 215 8.27 -59.56 63.18
N CYS A 216 7.57 -58.58 63.76
CA CYS A 216 7.16 -58.61 65.17
C CYS A 216 6.11 -59.70 65.48
N LEU A 217 5.35 -60.15 64.49
CA LEU A 217 4.33 -61.19 64.63
C LEU A 217 4.85 -62.61 64.31
N GLN A 218 6.13 -62.76 63.93
CA GLN A 218 6.74 -64.09 63.83
C GLN A 218 6.78 -64.74 65.22
N PRO A 219 6.29 -65.98 65.38
CA PRO A 219 6.25 -66.63 66.68
C PRO A 219 7.69 -66.84 67.18
N VAL A 220 7.96 -66.37 68.40
CA VAL A 220 9.18 -66.73 69.13
C VAL A 220 9.11 -68.22 69.38
N GLU A 221 9.88 -69.00 68.63
CA GLU A 221 10.13 -70.40 68.97
C GLU A 221 10.84 -70.43 70.34
N LEU A 222 10.06 -70.62 71.40
CA LEU A 222 10.55 -71.03 72.70
C LEU A 222 10.98 -72.50 72.59
N SER A 223 12.28 -72.68 72.36
CA SER A 223 13.13 -73.86 72.70
C SER A 223 12.52 -75.25 72.53
#